data_AF-A0A3M1D6K6-F1
#
_entry.id   AF-A0A3M1D6K6-F1
#
_cell.length_a   1.000
_cell.length_b   1.000
_cell.length_c   1.000
_cell.angle_alpha   90.00
_cell.angle_beta   90.00
_cell.angle_gamma   90.00
#
_symmetry.space_group_name_H-M   'P 1'
#
loop_
_entity.id
_entity.type
_entity.pdbx_description
1 polymer ?
#
loop_
_entity_poly.entity_id
_entity_poly.type
_entity_poly.pdbx_seq_one_letter_code
_entity_poly.pdbx_strand_id
1 'polypeptide(L)'
;MARGRRGVEWFVVVDGKPGPAFASVGEPLVGPKGRHIAYTATHELKTAVVVNGRVVAEGFDWAGRLGFDTRGTRLGFAAMKDGNTDWMVTSLE
;
A
#
# COMPACT_ATOMS: atom_id res chain seq x y z
N MET A 1 -33.22 7.48 -0.16
CA MET A 1 -32.09 8.33 -0.61
C MET A 1 -31.02 7.41 -1.15
N ALA A 2 -30.70 7.45 -2.44
CA ALA A 2 -29.62 6.65 -3.01
C ALA A 2 -28.37 7.52 -3.12
N ARG A 3 -27.28 7.14 -2.45
CA ARG A 3 -25.95 7.71 -2.68
C ARG A 3 -25.23 6.79 -3.66
N GLY A 4 -25.17 7.17 -4.93
CA GLY A 4 -24.32 6.52 -5.92
C GLY A 4 -23.04 7.31 -6.07
N ARG A 5 -21.91 6.77 -5.59
CA ARG A 5 -20.58 7.24 -5.99
C ARG A 5 -19.98 6.13 -6.85
N ARG A 6 -20.07 6.27 -8.18
CA ARG A 6 -19.10 5.61 -9.07
C ARG A 6 -17.87 6.49 -9.09
N GLY A 7 -17.04 6.35 -8.05
CA GLY A 7 -15.69 6.88 -8.09
C GLY A 7 -14.86 6.08 -9.09
N VAL A 8 -13.87 6.71 -9.72
CA VAL A 8 -12.84 5.97 -10.45
C VAL A 8 -12.03 5.19 -9.40
N GLU A 9 -11.98 3.87 -9.56
CA GLU A 9 -11.16 3.00 -8.72
C GLU A 9 -9.85 2.69 -9.44
N TRP A 10 -8.76 2.67 -8.68
CA TRP A 10 -7.43 2.32 -9.14
C TRP A 10 -7.02 0.97 -8.57
N PHE A 11 -6.24 0.22 -9.34
CA PHE A 11 -5.68 -1.06 -8.92
C PHE A 11 -4.30 -1.24 -9.53
N VAL A 12 -3.44 -2.00 -8.86
CA VAL A 12 -2.14 -2.42 -9.40
C VAL A 12 -2.33 -3.73 -10.15
N VAL A 13 -1.77 -3.83 -11.36
CA VAL A 13 -1.79 -5.05 -12.16
C VAL A 13 -0.44 -5.76 -12.01
N VAL A 14 -0.47 -7.03 -11.61
CA VAL A 14 0.71 -7.87 -11.47
C VAL A 14 0.54 -9.09 -12.37
N ASP A 15 1.48 -9.30 -13.29
CA ASP A 15 1.44 -10.39 -14.29
C ASP A 15 0.09 -10.48 -15.04
N GLY A 16 -0.44 -9.31 -15.44
CA GLY A 16 -1.71 -9.20 -16.15
C GLY A 16 -2.96 -9.43 -15.28
N LYS A 17 -2.80 -9.66 -13.97
CA LYS A 17 -3.90 -9.86 -13.03
C LYS A 17 -4.14 -8.60 -12.20
N PRO A 18 -5.34 -8.02 -12.20
CA PRO A 18 -5.66 -6.87 -11.36
C PRO A 18 -5.70 -7.28 -9.87
N GLY A 19 -5.11 -6.44 -9.02
CA GLY A 19 -5.24 -6.54 -7.57
C GLY A 19 -6.55 -5.91 -7.05
N PRO A 20 -6.65 -5.69 -5.73
CA PRO A 20 -7.80 -5.04 -5.13
C PRO A 20 -7.98 -3.59 -5.63
N ALA A 21 -9.23 -3.15 -5.67
CA ALA A 21 -9.62 -1.80 -6.07
C ALA A 21 -9.53 -0.81 -4.88
N PHE A 22 -9.03 0.38 -5.15
CA PHE A 22 -8.84 1.46 -4.17
C PHE A 22 -9.24 2.82 -4.74
N ALA A 23 -9.46 3.81 -3.88
CA ALA A 23 -9.77 5.17 -4.32
C ALA A 23 -8.56 5.85 -5.01
N SER A 24 -7.35 5.52 -4.56
CA SER A 24 -6.10 5.85 -5.23
C SER A 24 -5.02 4.81 -4.89
N VAL A 25 -4.02 4.71 -5.75
CA VAL A 25 -2.79 3.92 -5.49
C VAL A 25 -1.57 4.79 -5.74
N GLY A 26 -0.53 4.62 -4.91
CA GLY A 26 0.78 5.22 -5.11
C GLY A 26 1.63 4.42 -6.10
N GLU A 27 2.83 4.95 -6.41
CA GLU A 27 3.78 4.26 -7.28
C GLU A 27 4.21 2.91 -6.67
N PRO A 28 4.10 1.79 -7.42
CA PRO A 28 4.55 0.50 -6.94
C PRO A 28 6.07 0.40 -6.81
N LEU A 29 6.53 -0.15 -5.70
CA LEU A 29 7.90 -0.54 -5.44
C LEU A 29 8.08 -2.05 -5.66
N VAL A 30 9.03 -2.43 -6.51
CA VAL A 30 9.41 -3.83 -6.72
C VAL A 30 10.55 -4.21 -5.77
N GLY A 31 10.35 -5.27 -5.01
CA GLY A 31 11.34 -5.82 -4.08
C GLY A 31 12.42 -6.67 -4.76
N PRO A 32 13.44 -7.09 -4.00
CA PRO A 32 14.52 -7.93 -4.53
C PRO A 32 14.01 -9.18 -5.24
N LYS A 33 14.61 -9.48 -6.40
CA LYS A 33 14.23 -10.60 -7.30
C LYS A 33 12.77 -10.56 -7.79
N GLY A 34 12.06 -9.43 -7.67
CA GLY A 34 10.67 -9.31 -8.09
C GLY A 34 9.67 -10.10 -7.23
N ARG A 35 10.07 -10.56 -6.03
CA ARG A 35 9.22 -11.41 -5.17
C ARG A 35 8.03 -10.66 -4.56
N HIS A 36 8.19 -9.37 -4.34
CA HIS A 36 7.17 -8.53 -3.73
C HIS A 36 6.97 -7.25 -4.54
N ILE A 37 5.71 -6.82 -4.64
CA ILE A 37 5.31 -5.50 -5.12
C ILE A 37 4.59 -4.82 -3.97
N ALA A 38 5.16 -3.73 -3.47
CA ALA A 38 4.58 -2.91 -2.42
C ALA A 38 4.03 -1.60 -2.99
N TYR A 39 2.90 -1.11 -2.49
CA TYR A 39 2.36 0.19 -2.86
C TYR A 39 1.52 0.73 -1.71
N THR A 40 1.33 2.05 -1.70
CA THR A 40 0.31 2.65 -0.83
C THR A 40 -1.01 2.75 -1.56
N ALA A 41 -2.10 2.64 -0.82
CA ALA A 41 -3.43 2.75 -1.37
C ALA A 41 -4.34 3.50 -0.41
N THR A 42 -5.35 4.22 -0.93
CA THR A 42 -6.30 4.92 -0.08
C THR A 42 -7.68 4.28 -0.13
N HIS A 43 -8.28 4.14 1.05
CA HIS A 43 -9.67 3.79 1.24
C HIS A 43 -10.26 4.72 2.31
N GLU A 44 -11.40 5.35 2.02
CA GLU A 44 -12.11 6.23 2.97
C GLU A 44 -11.22 7.28 3.69
N LEU A 45 -10.32 7.93 2.92
CA LEU A 45 -9.38 8.97 3.40
C LEU A 45 -8.22 8.47 4.28
N LYS A 46 -8.09 7.16 4.51
CA LYS A 46 -6.93 6.57 5.17
C LYS A 46 -6.04 5.86 4.18
N THR A 47 -4.74 5.92 4.43
CA THR A 47 -3.72 5.24 3.65
C THR A 47 -3.43 3.87 4.27
N ALA A 48 -3.35 2.87 3.40
CA ALA A 48 -2.88 1.51 3.68
C ALA A 48 -1.59 1.23 2.91
N VAL A 49 -0.80 0.30 3.42
CA VAL A 49 0.36 -0.29 2.73
C VAL A 49 -0.05 -1.69 2.28
N VAL A 50 0.13 -1.95 0.99
CA VAL A 50 -0.27 -3.19 0.34
C VAL A 50 0.96 -3.88 -0.22
N VAL A 51 1.09 -5.18 -0.01
CA VAL A 51 2.14 -6.02 -0.59
C VAL A 51 1.50 -7.21 -1.29
N ASN A 52 1.82 -7.42 -2.57
CA ASN A 52 1.27 -8.51 -3.39
C ASN A 52 -0.27 -8.60 -3.33
N GLY A 53 -0.94 -7.43 -3.34
CA GLY A 53 -2.39 -7.34 -3.26
C GLY A 53 -2.99 -7.59 -1.87
N ARG A 54 -2.19 -7.74 -0.81
CA ARG A 54 -2.65 -7.87 0.58
C ARG A 54 -2.31 -6.63 1.39
N VAL A 55 -3.28 -6.09 2.11
CA VAL A 55 -3.05 -5.01 3.08
C VAL A 55 -2.20 -5.57 4.22
N VAL A 56 -1.03 -4.97 4.45
CA VAL A 56 -0.10 -5.35 5.53
C VAL A 56 -0.05 -4.35 6.68
N ALA A 57 -0.53 -3.13 6.45
CA ALA A 57 -0.71 -2.08 7.46
C ALA A 57 -1.75 -1.06 6.97
N GLU A 58 -2.53 -0.49 7.89
CA GLU A 58 -3.64 0.42 7.53
C GLU A 58 -3.97 1.45 8.62
N GLY A 59 -4.90 2.37 8.30
CA GLY A 59 -5.42 3.35 9.24
C GLY A 59 -4.54 4.60 9.41
N PHE A 60 -3.63 4.85 8.47
CA PHE A 60 -2.75 6.02 8.51
C PHE A 60 -3.40 7.22 7.86
N ASP A 61 -3.10 8.42 8.37
CA ASP A 61 -3.40 9.66 7.66
C ASP A 61 -2.57 9.75 6.38
N TRP A 62 -1.34 9.24 6.43
CA TRP A 62 -0.45 9.13 5.28
C TRP A 62 0.54 7.99 5.50
N ALA A 63 0.90 7.28 4.43
CA ALA A 63 2.05 6.38 4.43
C ALA A 63 2.83 6.53 3.12
N GLY A 64 4.13 6.27 3.17
CA GLY A 64 5.00 6.37 2.01
C GLY A 64 6.45 6.03 2.33
N ARG A 65 7.37 6.40 1.43
CA ARG A 65 8.81 6.09 1.56
C ARG A 65 9.04 4.60 1.81
N LEU A 66 8.39 3.78 1.00
CA LEU A 66 8.48 2.33 1.08
C LEU A 66 9.91 1.89 0.74
N GLY A 67 10.41 0.85 1.42
CA GLY A 67 11.72 0.27 1.14
C GLY A 67 11.81 -1.17 1.63
N PHE A 68 12.17 -2.09 0.74
CA PHE A 68 12.45 -3.47 1.14
C PHE A 68 13.87 -3.59 1.70
N ASP A 69 14.07 -4.52 2.64
CA ASP A 69 15.42 -4.98 2.95
C ASP A 69 16.03 -5.78 1.79
N THR A 70 17.35 -6.00 1.81
CA THR A 70 18.09 -6.64 0.70
C THR A 70 17.63 -8.07 0.40
N ARG A 71 16.99 -8.75 1.37
CA ARG A 71 16.44 -10.09 1.22
C ARG A 71 14.97 -10.08 0.77
N GLY A 72 14.33 -8.92 0.75
CA GLY A 72 12.91 -8.75 0.50
C GLY A 72 12.03 -9.38 1.59
N THR A 73 12.56 -9.64 2.77
CA THR A 73 11.82 -10.27 3.89
C THR A 73 11.15 -9.26 4.80
N ARG A 74 11.51 -7.98 4.68
CA ARG A 74 10.91 -6.89 5.46
C ARG A 74 10.65 -5.69 4.57
N LEU A 75 9.61 -4.95 4.93
CA LEU A 75 9.28 -3.65 4.34
C LEU A 75 9.32 -2.57 5.42
N GLY A 76 10.18 -1.58 5.25
CA GLY A 76 10.17 -0.33 5.99
C GLY A 76 9.33 0.72 5.29
N PHE A 77 8.64 1.56 6.06
CA PHE A 77 7.88 2.69 5.53
C PHE A 77 7.71 3.79 6.58
N ALA A 78 7.54 5.03 6.12
CA ALA A 78 7.12 6.13 6.97
C ALA A 78 5.60 6.15 7.04
N ALA A 79 5.06 6.37 8.24
CA ALA A 79 3.63 6.42 8.46
C ALA A 79 3.27 7.57 9.39
N MET A 80 2.23 8.31 9.04
CA MET A 80 1.63 9.35 9.86
C MET A 80 0.28 8.87 10.39
N LYS A 81 0.09 8.98 11.71
CA LYS A 81 -1.17 8.70 12.38
C LYS A 81 -1.42 9.70 13.49
N ASP A 82 -2.60 10.30 13.48
CA ASP A 82 -3.06 11.29 14.46
C ASP A 82 -2.06 12.47 14.60
N GLY A 83 -1.50 12.88 13.45
CA GLY A 83 -0.54 13.99 13.37
C GLY A 83 0.91 13.63 13.75
N ASN A 84 1.21 12.40 14.16
CA ASN A 84 2.56 11.96 14.46
C ASN A 84 3.13 11.08 13.33
N THR A 85 4.40 11.25 12.97
CA THR A 85 5.08 10.46 11.93
C THR A 85 6.17 9.59 12.55
N ASP A 86 6.16 8.30 12.23
CA ASP A 86 7.18 7.35 12.67
C ASP A 86 7.62 6.40 11.52
N TRP A 87 8.75 5.71 11.70
CA TRP A 87 9.23 4.65 10.82
C TRP A 87 8.72 3.30 11.31
N MET A 88 7.98 2.63 10.45
CA MET A 88 7.46 1.30 10.71
C MET A 88 8.21 0.26 9.88
N VAL A 89 8.37 -0.94 10.44
CA VAL A 89 8.93 -2.09 9.74
C VAL A 89 8.00 -3.28 9.94
N THR A 90 7.61 -3.92 8.86
CA THR A 90 6.83 -5.15 8.89
C THR A 90 7.60 -6.30 8.28
N SER A 91 7.40 -7.50 8.83
CA SER A 91 7.95 -8.74 8.29
C SER A 91 6.99 -9.32 7.26
N LEU A 92 7.54 -9.82 6.17
CA LEU A 92 6.80 -10.42 5.07
C LEU A 92 7.03 -11.93 5.08
N GLU A 93 5.93 -12.67 4.90
CA GLU A 93 5.96 -14.12 4.68
C GLU A 93 6.39 -14.47 3.24
#